data_AF-A0ABD3AES3-F1
#
_entry.id   AF-A0ABD3AES3-F1
#
_cell.length_a   1.000
_cell.length_b   1.000
_cell.length_c   1.000
_cell.angle_alpha   90.00
_cell.angle_beta   90.00
_cell.angle_gamma   90.00
#
_symmetry.space_group_name_H-M   'P 1'
#
loop_
_entity.id
_entity.type
_entity.pdbx_description
1 polymer ?
#
loop_
_entity_poly.entity_id
_entity_poly.type
_entity_poly.pdbx_seq_one_letter_code
_entity_poly.pdbx_strand_id
1 'polypeptide(L)'
;MDSFSYEEESKITLVLTTRLTDYSQSSCIDISESSALTWTYDVFLNFRGEDTRRSFVEHLYQALNSKGVFTYKNNQILEKGKSISPELLQSIVESLIAIIVFSKDYASSTWFLEELVNIMESHNNNVQIVFPIFYDVDPSDVRK
;
A
#
# COMPACT_ATOMS: atom_id res chain seq x y z
N MET A 1 23.16 -6.17 1.71
CA MET A 1 22.25 -5.23 1.04
C MET A 1 22.16 -5.71 -0.39
N ASP A 2 21.08 -6.44 -0.68
CA ASP A 2 20.96 -7.21 -1.92
C ASP A 2 20.48 -6.30 -3.06
N SER A 3 21.18 -6.34 -4.19
CA SER A 3 20.88 -5.54 -5.38
C SER A 3 19.46 -5.73 -5.91
N PHE A 4 18.82 -6.86 -5.59
CA PHE A 4 17.43 -7.17 -5.91
C PHE A 4 16.43 -6.20 -5.22
N SER A 5 16.72 -5.77 -3.99
CA SER A 5 15.87 -4.81 -3.26
C SER A 5 15.84 -3.44 -3.95
N TYR A 6 17.00 -2.95 -4.38
CA TYR A 6 17.14 -1.62 -4.97
C TYR A 6 16.45 -1.50 -6.34
N GLU A 7 16.49 -2.57 -7.13
CA GLU A 7 15.89 -2.54 -8.47
C GLU A 7 14.36 -2.54 -8.38
N GLU A 8 13.78 -3.35 -7.49
CA GLU A 8 12.35 -3.35 -7.21
C GLU A 8 11.91 -2.03 -6.56
N GLU A 9 12.67 -1.48 -5.61
CA GLU A 9 12.43 -0.15 -5.03
C GLU A 9 12.44 0.96 -6.08
N SER A 10 13.35 0.89 -7.06
CA SER A 10 13.47 1.87 -8.14
C SER A 10 12.31 1.77 -9.13
N LYS A 11 11.89 0.55 -9.49
CA LYS A 11 10.71 0.31 -10.34
C LYS A 11 9.43 0.78 -9.66
N ILE A 12 9.25 0.42 -8.38
CA ILE A 12 8.10 0.85 -7.56
C ILE A 12 8.07 2.36 -7.53
N THR A 13 9.17 3.01 -7.14
CA THR A 13 9.20 4.47 -7.10
C THR A 13 8.84 5.06 -8.46
N LEU A 14 9.48 4.62 -9.54
CA LEU A 14 9.28 5.23 -10.85
C LEU A 14 7.82 5.13 -11.29
N VAL A 15 7.19 3.98 -11.05
CA VAL A 15 5.76 3.78 -11.31
C VAL A 15 4.92 4.73 -10.44
N LEU A 16 5.20 4.82 -9.14
CA LEU A 16 4.47 5.70 -8.22
C LEU A 16 4.62 7.18 -8.63
N THR A 17 5.83 7.65 -8.89
CA THR A 17 6.09 9.05 -9.25
C THR A 17 5.52 9.41 -10.61
N THR A 18 5.65 8.53 -11.62
CA THR A 18 5.09 8.78 -12.96
C THR A 18 3.57 8.93 -12.89
N ARG A 19 2.91 8.11 -12.07
CA ARG A 19 1.45 8.17 -11.93
C ARG A 19 0.97 9.35 -11.09
N LEU A 20 1.69 9.71 -10.03
CA LEU A 20 1.41 10.94 -9.28
C LEU A 20 1.57 12.18 -10.18
N THR A 21 2.53 12.18 -11.11
CA THR A 21 2.69 13.26 -12.10
C THR A 21 1.65 13.23 -13.22
N ASP A 22 1.29 12.06 -13.75
CA ASP A 22 0.23 11.91 -14.76
C ASP A 22 -1.13 12.38 -14.22
N TYR A 23 -1.41 12.06 -12.95
CA TYR A 23 -2.64 12.48 -12.30
C TYR A 23 -2.65 13.99 -12.06
N SER A 24 -1.53 14.56 -11.59
CA SER A 24 -1.37 16.01 -11.39
C SER A 24 -1.47 16.81 -12.69
N GLN A 25 -1.05 16.26 -13.83
CA GLN A 25 -1.24 16.87 -15.16
C GLN A 25 -2.65 16.70 -15.71
N SER A 26 -3.35 15.63 -15.31
CA SER A 26 -4.75 15.40 -15.68
C SER A 26 -5.72 16.31 -14.88
N SER A 27 -5.30 16.80 -13.71
CA SER A 27 -6.05 17.76 -12.90
C SER A 27 -5.84 19.21 -13.36
N CYS A 28 -6.20 19.51 -14.61
CA CYS A 28 -6.54 20.87 -15.04
C CYS A 28 -8.07 20.99 -14.99
N ILE A 29 -8.66 21.04 -13.79
CA ILE A 29 -10.12 21.06 -13.65
C ILE A 29 -10.58 22.43 -13.17
N ASP A 30 -11.38 23.08 -14.02
CA ASP A 30 -12.23 24.23 -13.72
C ASP A 30 -12.97 24.02 -12.39
N ILE A 31 -12.95 25.04 -11.55
CA ILE A 31 -13.57 25.03 -10.22
C ILE A 31 -15.10 25.08 -10.40
N SER A 32 -15.75 23.95 -10.64
CA SER A 32 -17.19 23.79 -10.42
C SER A 32 -17.53 22.36 -9.97
N GLU A 33 -17.74 22.19 -8.67
CA GLU A 33 -18.58 21.17 -8.04
C GLU A 33 -18.54 19.74 -8.62
N SER A 34 -17.35 19.17 -8.76
CA SER A 34 -17.15 17.73 -8.60
C SER A 34 -16.39 17.56 -7.30
N SER A 35 -16.93 16.76 -6.37
CA SER A 35 -16.28 16.40 -5.12
C SER A 35 -14.83 16.05 -5.39
N ALA A 36 -13.91 16.97 -5.09
CA ALA A 36 -12.49 16.74 -5.25
C ALA A 36 -12.21 15.41 -4.53
N LEU A 37 -11.72 14.41 -5.28
CA LEU A 37 -11.25 13.15 -4.69
C LEU A 37 -10.03 13.50 -3.85
N THR A 38 -10.26 14.00 -2.65
CA THR A 38 -9.23 14.36 -1.69
C THR A 38 -8.81 13.05 -1.03
N TRP A 39 -7.74 12.45 -1.53
CA TRP A 39 -7.06 11.42 -0.77
C TRP A 39 -6.24 12.09 0.34
N THR A 40 -6.24 11.47 1.51
CA THR A 40 -5.43 11.91 2.65
C THR A 40 -4.01 11.38 2.51
N TYR A 41 -3.84 10.22 1.87
CA TYR A 41 -2.54 9.55 1.68
C TYR A 41 -2.30 9.21 0.21
N ASP A 42 -1.04 9.30 -0.23
CA ASP A 42 -0.65 8.83 -1.56
C ASP A 42 -0.57 7.30 -1.58
N VAL A 43 -0.08 6.71 -0.49
CA VAL A 43 0.16 5.27 -0.37
C VAL A 43 -0.35 4.72 0.96
N PHE A 44 -1.15 3.66 0.91
CA PHE A 44 -1.41 2.75 2.02
C PHE A 44 -0.42 1.59 1.95
N LEU A 45 0.43 1.45 2.96
CA LEU A 45 1.42 0.37 3.02
C LEU A 45 0.96 -0.71 4.00
N ASN A 46 0.49 -1.82 3.44
CA ASN A 46 0.08 -3.01 4.18
C ASN A 46 1.21 -4.05 4.24
N PHE A 47 1.53 -4.52 5.45
CA PHE A 47 2.56 -5.52 5.65
C PHE A 47 2.36 -6.26 6.97
N ARG A 48 2.88 -7.49 7.03
CA ARG A 48 2.97 -8.23 8.28
C ARG A 48 4.21 -7.84 9.07
N GLY A 49 4.01 -7.08 10.15
CA GLY A 49 5.11 -6.59 10.99
C GLY A 49 5.96 -7.68 11.65
N GLU A 50 5.39 -8.86 11.92
CA GLU A 50 6.13 -10.01 12.48
C GLU A 50 7.10 -10.63 11.47
N ASP A 51 6.73 -10.68 10.19
CA ASP A 51 7.49 -11.34 9.12
C ASP A 51 8.52 -10.42 8.47
N THR A 52 8.20 -9.13 8.37
CA THR A 52 9.02 -8.12 7.68
C THR A 52 9.89 -7.31 8.64
N ARG A 53 10.12 -7.86 9.85
CA ARG A 53 10.67 -7.14 11.01
C ARG A 53 12.07 -6.57 10.72
N ARG A 54 12.08 -5.25 10.43
CA ARG A 54 13.15 -4.23 10.49
C ARG A 54 14.03 -3.89 9.28
N SER A 55 13.89 -4.49 8.10
CA SER A 55 14.70 -4.07 6.95
C SER A 55 13.87 -3.55 5.77
N PHE A 56 13.19 -4.43 5.05
CA PHE A 56 12.59 -4.08 3.76
C PHE A 56 11.51 -3.01 3.85
N VAL A 57 10.48 -3.22 4.68
CA VAL A 57 9.36 -2.28 4.83
C VAL A 57 9.82 -0.94 5.38
N GLU A 58 10.81 -0.96 6.27
CA GLU A 58 11.39 0.26 6.83
C GLU A 58 12.13 1.07 5.75
N HIS A 59 12.95 0.41 4.94
CA HIS A 59 13.64 1.06 3.81
C HIS A 59 12.65 1.57 2.77
N LEU A 60 11.63 0.78 2.42
CA LEU A 60 10.58 1.19 1.49
C LEU A 60 9.85 2.44 1.99
N TYR A 61 9.43 2.44 3.26
CA TYR A 61 8.76 3.58 3.88
C TYR A 61 9.66 4.83 3.89
N GLN A 62 10.93 4.69 4.24
CA GLN A 62 11.90 5.80 4.21
C GLN A 62 12.14 6.31 2.79
N ALA A 63 12.23 5.43 1.80
CA ALA A 63 12.39 5.79 0.40
C ALA A 63 11.19 6.57 -0.15
N LEU A 64 9.97 6.15 0.20
CA LEU A 64 8.73 6.87 -0.17
C LEU A 64 8.70 8.27 0.46
N ASN A 65 8.96 8.37 1.77
CA ASN A 65 9.01 9.66 2.47
C ASN A 65 10.10 10.58 1.92
N SER A 66 11.28 10.04 1.58
CA SER A 66 12.37 10.84 0.99
C SER A 66 12.01 11.47 -0.36
N LYS A 67 10.99 10.92 -1.04
CA LYS A 67 10.49 11.39 -2.33
C LYS A 67 9.21 12.22 -2.19
N GLY A 68 8.80 12.55 -0.96
CA GLY A 68 7.61 13.34 -0.69
C GLY A 68 6.30 12.57 -0.86
N VAL A 69 6.34 11.23 -0.91
CA VAL A 69 5.13 10.39 -1.02
C VAL A 69 4.57 10.17 0.38
N PHE A 70 3.39 10.74 0.65
CA PHE A 70 2.76 10.67 1.96
C PHE A 70 2.15 9.29 2.18
N THR A 71 2.79 8.49 3.03
CA THR A 71 2.50 7.06 3.17
C THR A 71 1.87 6.75 4.53
N TYR A 72 0.69 6.13 4.55
CA TYR A 72 0.15 5.49 5.74
C TYR A 72 0.85 4.14 5.95
N LYS A 73 1.61 4.02 7.03
CA LYS A 73 2.32 2.77 7.37
C LYS A 73 1.46 1.95 8.34
N ASN A 74 0.79 0.92 7.84
CA ASN A 74 0.02 0.01 8.69
C ASN A 74 0.94 -0.92 9.48
N ASN A 75 1.44 -0.45 10.63
CA ASN A 75 2.33 -1.22 11.49
C ASN A 75 1.54 -2.21 12.35
N GLN A 76 1.25 -3.39 11.77
CA GLN A 76 0.46 -4.46 12.40
C GLN A 76 1.17 -5.22 13.54
N ILE A 77 1.96 -4.52 14.36
CA ILE A 77 2.45 -5.06 15.64
C ILE A 77 1.27 -5.20 16.64
N LEU A 78 0.16 -4.52 16.39
CA LEU A 78 -0.96 -4.40 17.31
C LEU A 78 -1.97 -5.55 17.16
N GLU A 79 -1.85 -6.47 18.11
CA GLU A 79 -2.94 -7.20 18.76
C GLU A 79 -3.76 -8.16 17.90
N LYS A 80 -3.26 -9.41 17.81
CA LYS A 80 -4.08 -10.59 17.48
C LYS A 80 -5.45 -10.49 18.16
N GLY A 81 -6.53 -10.35 17.39
CA GLY A 81 -7.91 -10.58 17.85
C GLY A 81 -8.79 -9.35 18.13
N LYS A 82 -8.42 -8.12 17.74
CA LYS A 82 -9.37 -6.98 17.72
C LYS A 82 -10.00 -6.82 16.34
N SER A 83 -11.18 -6.21 16.22
CA SER A 83 -11.89 -5.90 14.95
C SER A 83 -11.25 -4.72 14.20
N ILE A 84 -11.39 -4.68 12.86
CA ILE A 84 -10.68 -3.70 12.01
C ILE A 84 -11.06 -2.29 12.48
N SER A 85 -10.07 -1.44 12.77
CA SER A 85 -10.37 -0.10 13.25
C SER A 85 -11.00 0.74 12.13
N PRO A 86 -12.00 1.58 12.43
CA PRO A 86 -12.57 2.51 11.45
C PRO A 86 -11.51 3.41 10.81
N GLU A 87 -10.49 3.79 11.58
CA GLU A 87 -9.34 4.58 11.12
C GLU A 87 -8.54 3.83 10.04
N LEU A 88 -8.38 2.51 10.17
CA LEU A 88 -7.69 1.71 9.17
C LEU A 88 -8.51 1.63 7.88
N LEU A 89 -9.81 1.36 7.97
CA LEU A 89 -10.71 1.34 6.81
C LEU A 89 -10.72 2.69 6.08
N GLN A 90 -10.76 3.78 6.83
CA GLN A 90 -10.71 5.11 6.26
C GLN A 90 -9.38 5.36 5.55
N SER A 91 -8.25 4.97 6.14
CA SER A 91 -6.94 5.11 5.48
C SER A 91 -6.81 4.28 4.19
N ILE A 92 -7.49 3.13 4.11
CA ILE A 92 -7.56 2.33 2.88
C ILE A 92 -8.34 3.11 1.81
N VAL A 93 -9.52 3.64 2.13
CA VAL A 93 -10.36 4.36 1.16
C VAL A 93 -9.72 5.69 0.74
N GLU A 94 -9.06 6.37 1.65
CA GLU A 94 -8.42 7.68 1.44
C GLU A 94 -6.98 7.58 0.91
N SER A 95 -6.59 6.41 0.39
CA SER A 95 -5.28 6.21 -0.24
C SER A 95 -5.41 5.98 -1.74
N LEU A 96 -4.64 6.72 -2.54
CA LEU A 96 -4.61 6.54 -3.98
C LEU A 96 -4.04 5.16 -4.39
N ILE A 97 -3.02 4.69 -3.66
CA ILE A 97 -2.31 3.46 -3.97
C ILE A 97 -2.25 2.59 -2.72
N ALA A 98 -2.54 1.30 -2.83
CA ALA A 98 -2.33 0.32 -1.78
C ALA A 98 -1.17 -0.60 -2.15
N ILE A 99 -0.07 -0.55 -1.41
CA ILE A 99 1.05 -1.48 -1.52
C ILE A 99 0.85 -2.61 -0.52
N ILE A 100 0.80 -3.84 -1.02
CA ILE A 100 0.58 -5.04 -0.19
C ILE A 100 1.86 -5.88 -0.22
N VAL A 101 2.52 -6.03 0.93
CA VAL A 101 3.73 -6.85 1.06
C VAL A 101 3.35 -8.26 1.52
N PHE A 102 3.21 -9.16 0.55
CA PHE A 102 3.02 -10.59 0.79
C PHE A 102 4.31 -11.22 1.31
N SER A 103 4.27 -11.72 2.53
CA SER A 103 5.32 -12.49 3.20
C SER A 103 4.87 -13.92 3.47
N LYS A 104 5.82 -14.77 3.88
CA LYS A 104 5.61 -16.22 4.09
C LYS A 104 4.39 -16.57 4.94
N ASP A 105 4.13 -15.81 6.00
CA ASP A 105 3.01 -16.05 6.91
C ASP A 105 1.93 -14.96 6.80
N TYR A 106 1.90 -14.20 5.70
CA TYR A 106 0.90 -13.16 5.47
C TYR A 106 -0.53 -13.72 5.55
N ALA A 107 -0.81 -14.80 4.80
CA ALA A 107 -2.11 -15.46 4.78
C ALA A 107 -2.36 -16.43 5.96
N SER A 108 -1.44 -16.51 6.93
CA SER A 108 -1.58 -17.42 8.09
C SER A 108 -2.64 -16.96 9.10
N SER A 109 -3.13 -15.72 8.99
CA SER A 109 -4.12 -15.15 9.88
C SER A 109 -5.31 -14.65 9.09
N THR A 110 -6.51 -15.13 9.47
CA THR A 110 -7.80 -14.71 8.90
C THR A 110 -7.96 -13.19 8.89
N TRP A 111 -7.37 -12.53 9.88
CA TRP A 111 -7.33 -11.08 9.98
C TRP A 111 -6.71 -10.37 8.77
N PHE A 112 -5.54 -10.84 8.30
CA PHE A 112 -4.87 -10.25 7.13
C PHE A 112 -5.68 -10.47 5.85
N LEU A 113 -6.47 -11.56 5.79
CA LEU A 113 -7.37 -11.82 4.66
C LEU A 113 -8.58 -10.88 4.70
N GLU A 114 -9.14 -10.61 5.87
CA GLU A 114 -10.24 -9.63 6.02
C GLU A 114 -9.80 -8.23 5.59
N GLU A 115 -8.58 -7.80 5.94
CA GLU A 115 -8.06 -6.52 5.48
C GLU A 115 -7.83 -6.51 3.96
N LEU A 116 -7.26 -7.59 3.41
CA LEU A 116 -7.08 -7.74 1.97
C LEU A 116 -8.42 -7.63 1.21
N VAL A 117 -9.50 -8.21 1.75
CA VAL A 117 -10.85 -8.06 1.18
C VAL A 117 -11.26 -6.59 1.13
N ASN A 118 -11.08 -5.83 2.22
CA ASN A 118 -11.42 -4.41 2.25
C ASN A 118 -10.61 -3.58 1.25
N ILE A 119 -9.32 -3.88 1.08
CA ILE A 119 -8.47 -3.23 0.07
C ILE A 119 -9.00 -3.53 -1.35
N MET A 120 -9.34 -4.80 -1.62
CA MET A 120 -9.86 -5.20 -2.92
C MET A 120 -11.26 -4.63 -3.20
N GLU A 121 -12.11 -4.50 -2.18
CA GLU A 121 -13.40 -3.81 -2.28
C GLU A 121 -13.19 -2.32 -2.60
N SER A 122 -12.29 -1.64 -1.90
CA SER A 122 -11.96 -0.24 -2.19
C SER A 122 -11.38 -0.07 -3.61
N HIS A 123 -10.46 -0.94 -4.03
CA HIS A 123 -9.93 -0.98 -5.40
C HIS A 123 -11.03 -1.15 -6.46
N ASN A 124 -12.04 -1.98 -6.20
CA ASN A 124 -13.13 -2.20 -7.16
C ASN A 124 -14.12 -1.03 -7.21
N ASN A 125 -14.26 -0.29 -6.11
CA ASN A 125 -15.22 0.80 -5.98
C ASN A 125 -14.63 2.20 -6.25
N ASN A 126 -13.30 2.34 -6.22
CA ASN A 126 -12.57 3.60 -6.39
C ASN A 126 -11.49 3.48 -7.47
N VAL A 127 -10.83 4.60 -7.83
CA VAL A 127 -9.66 4.61 -8.76
C VAL A 127 -8.37 4.20 -8.02
N GLN A 128 -8.49 3.43 -6.93
CA GLN A 128 -7.36 3.02 -6.11
C GLN A 128 -6.55 1.95 -6.86
N ILE A 129 -5.22 2.08 -6.87
CA ILE A 129 -4.31 1.12 -7.49
C ILE A 129 -3.76 0.16 -6.43
N VAL A 130 -3.78 -1.15 -6.68
CA VAL A 130 -3.16 -2.14 -5.79
C VAL A 130 -1.84 -2.62 -6.38
N PHE A 131 -0.75 -2.52 -5.61
CA PHE A 131 0.58 -2.97 -5.99
C PHE A 131 1.09 -4.09 -5.05
N PRO A 132 1.12 -5.34 -5.52
CA PRO A 132 1.61 -6.46 -4.71
C PRO A 132 3.14 -6.57 -4.75
N ILE A 133 3.75 -6.75 -3.58
CA ILE A 133 5.18 -7.06 -3.41
C ILE A 133 5.29 -8.45 -2.78
N PHE A 134 6.09 -9.32 -3.38
CA PHE A 134 6.33 -10.68 -2.88
C PHE A 134 7.68 -10.71 -2.17
N TYR A 135 7.66 -10.75 -0.84
CA TYR A 135 8.85 -10.77 0.01
C TYR A 135 9.12 -12.19 0.53
N ASP A 136 10.19 -12.80 0.06
CA ASP A 136 10.62 -14.16 0.43
C ASP A 136 9.51 -15.23 0.23
N VAL A 137 8.67 -15.01 -0.79
CA VAL A 137 7.59 -15.92 -1.21
C VAL A 137 7.53 -16.01 -2.73
N ASP A 138 7.13 -17.18 -3.23
CA ASP A 138 6.83 -17.35 -4.66
C ASP A 138 5.43 -16.79 -4.94
N PRO A 139 5.25 -15.92 -5.97
CA PRO A 139 3.92 -15.43 -6.36
C PRO A 139 2.90 -16.55 -6.63
N SER A 140 3.36 -17.74 -7.04
CA SER A 140 2.52 -18.92 -7.28
C SER A 140 1.91 -19.48 -6.01
N ASP A 141 2.53 -19.27 -4.85
CA ASP A 141 1.97 -19.69 -3.57
C ASP A 141 0.87 -18.75 -3.06
N VAL A 142 0.87 -17.50 -3.51
CA VAL A 142 -0.17 -16.51 -3.20
C VAL A 142 -1.36 -16.61 -4.16
N ARG A 143 -1.16 -17.13 -5.37
CA ARG A 143 -2.18 -17.23 -6.44
C ARG A 143 -3.11 -18.44 -6.35
N LYS A 144 -2.90 -19.35 -5.40
CA LYS A 144 -3.72 -20.56 -5.21
C LYS A 144 -5.01 -20.23 -4.48
#